data_AF-A0A1F3QL13-F1
#
_entry.id   AF-A0A1F3QL13-F1
#
_cell.length_a   1.000
_cell.length_b   1.000
_cell.length_c   1.000
_cell.angle_alpha   90.00
_cell.angle_beta   90.00
_cell.angle_gamma   90.00
#
_symmetry.space_group_name_H-M   'P 1'
#
loop_
_entity.id
_entity.type
_entity.pdbx_description
1 polymer ?
#
loop_
_entity_poly.entity_id
_entity_poly.type
_entity_poly.pdbx_seq_one_letter_code
_entity_poly.pdbx_strand_id
1 'polypeptide(L)'
;MLIFFLNISVFKILPYNIEPYQIILPVIKSGTVYSFTTDSKVIYEVRFGRKQNNILNATIVFGVTNEEYDGEEYSLTNKGEVYKVMTTIVEIVQLYKQEHPNINLFEYTGEQSDKEKSKNRNVRLALYSRYIKRVFDTNWIVETIDNKVIIKKIK
;
A
#
# COMPACT_ATOMS: atom_id res chain seq x y z
N MET A 1 -8.94 -37.68 -26.97
CA MET A 1 -9.42 -36.85 -25.85
C MET A 1 -8.23 -36.11 -25.29
N LEU A 2 -7.98 -34.88 -25.76
CA LEU A 2 -6.83 -34.06 -25.35
C LEU A 2 -7.40 -32.79 -24.72
N ILE A 3 -7.26 -32.65 -23.40
CA ILE A 3 -7.76 -31.48 -22.69
C ILE A 3 -6.67 -30.39 -22.77
N PHE A 4 -6.95 -29.36 -23.57
CA PHE A 4 -6.25 -28.07 -23.50
C PHE A 4 -6.73 -27.34 -22.25
N PHE A 5 -5.88 -27.22 -21.23
CA PHE A 5 -6.02 -26.17 -20.22
C PHE A 5 -4.98 -25.09 -20.50
N LEU A 6 -5.34 -24.14 -21.38
CA LEU A 6 -4.74 -22.81 -21.33
C LEU A 6 -5.47 -22.04 -20.22
N ASN A 7 -4.89 -22.02 -19.02
CA ASN A 7 -5.25 -21.07 -17.98
C ASN A 7 -4.04 -20.18 -17.70
N ILE A 8 -3.68 -19.38 -18.69
CA ILE A 8 -2.72 -18.28 -18.52
C ILE A 8 -3.49 -17.13 -17.89
N SER A 9 -3.66 -17.21 -16.57
CA SER A 9 -4.00 -16.05 -15.76
C SER A 9 -2.92 -15.00 -15.99
N VAL A 10 -3.30 -13.94 -16.67
CA VAL A 10 -2.47 -12.80 -17.07
C VAL A 10 -1.68 -12.25 -15.87
N PHE A 11 -0.46 -12.76 -15.67
CA PHE A 11 0.56 -12.04 -14.92
C PHE A 11 0.95 -10.84 -15.77
N LYS A 12 0.19 -9.74 -15.65
CA LYS A 12 0.63 -8.42 -16.14
C LYS A 12 1.96 -8.12 -15.45
N ILE A 13 3.09 -8.42 -16.06
CA ILE A 13 4.42 -8.08 -15.54
C ILE A 13 4.37 -6.59 -15.19
N LEU A 14 4.42 -6.27 -13.91
CA LEU A 14 4.48 -4.86 -13.48
C LEU A 14 5.86 -4.36 -13.90
N PRO A 15 5.95 -3.17 -14.51
CA PRO A 15 7.21 -2.66 -15.04
C PRO A 15 8.28 -2.65 -13.93
N TYR A 16 9.40 -3.32 -14.21
CA TYR A 16 10.46 -3.60 -13.24
C TYR A 16 11.35 -2.37 -12.95
N ASN A 17 11.16 -1.26 -13.67
CA ASN A 17 12.08 -0.11 -13.69
C ASN A 17 11.40 1.25 -13.51
N ILE A 18 10.39 1.33 -12.63
CA ILE A 18 9.80 2.63 -12.26
C ILE A 18 10.56 3.16 -11.04
N GLU A 19 11.27 4.27 -11.21
CA GLU A 19 11.88 4.99 -10.09
C GLU A 19 10.79 5.64 -9.22
N PRO A 20 10.86 5.51 -7.88
CA PRO A 20 9.92 6.17 -6.98
C PRO A 20 10.04 7.69 -7.07
N TYR A 21 9.00 8.40 -6.62
CA TYR A 21 9.10 9.83 -6.37
C TYR A 21 10.09 10.09 -5.23
N GLN A 22 10.62 11.32 -5.16
CA GLN A 22 11.41 11.76 -4.03
C GLN A 22 10.56 11.71 -2.76
N ILE A 23 10.99 10.90 -1.79
CA ILE A 23 10.32 10.73 -0.50
C ILE A 23 10.82 11.81 0.46
N ILE A 24 9.88 12.50 1.09
CA ILE A 24 10.13 13.39 2.23
C ILE A 24 10.02 12.53 3.48
N LEU A 25 11.17 12.34 4.14
CA LEU A 25 11.28 11.56 5.37
C LEU A 25 10.66 12.33 6.56
N PRO A 26 10.22 11.62 7.60
CA PRO A 26 9.84 12.27 8.85
C PRO A 26 11.02 13.06 9.45
N VAL A 27 10.73 14.11 10.21
CA VAL A 27 11.75 14.99 10.83
C VAL A 27 12.69 14.22 11.77
N ILE A 28 12.23 13.10 12.34
CA ILE A 28 13.01 12.19 13.18
C ILE A 28 12.86 10.75 12.67
N LYS A 29 13.87 9.90 12.86
CA LYS A 29 13.83 8.48 12.44
C LYS A 29 12.68 7.67 13.03
N SER A 30 12.17 8.06 14.19
CA SER A 30 10.99 7.41 14.79
C SER A 30 9.66 7.99 14.34
N GLY A 31 9.69 8.94 13.40
CA GLY A 31 8.50 9.59 12.88
C GLY A 31 7.70 8.63 12.02
N THR A 32 6.39 8.88 11.95
CA THR A 32 5.44 7.95 11.37
C THR A 32 4.78 8.46 10.10
N VAL A 33 5.15 9.64 9.62
CA VAL A 33 4.53 10.29 8.47
C VAL A 33 5.58 10.55 7.42
N TYR A 34 5.38 9.94 6.26
CA TYR A 34 6.18 10.11 5.06
C TYR A 34 5.30 10.78 4.02
N SER A 35 5.88 11.64 3.20
CA SER A 35 5.14 12.28 2.11
C SER A 35 5.93 12.32 0.81
N PHE A 36 5.22 12.51 -0.30
CA PHE A 36 5.82 12.75 -1.61
C PHE A 36 4.83 13.53 -2.48
N THR A 37 5.35 14.21 -3.49
CA THR A 37 4.54 14.98 -4.44
C THR A 37 4.69 14.41 -5.84
N THR A 38 3.57 14.16 -6.52
CA THR A 38 3.59 13.65 -7.90
C THR A 38 3.86 14.73 -8.93
N ASP A 39 4.09 14.32 -10.18
CA ASP A 39 4.30 15.25 -11.30
C ASP A 39 3.05 16.14 -11.51
N SER A 40 1.86 15.58 -11.24
CA SER A 40 0.56 16.26 -11.21
C SER A 40 0.27 17.10 -9.95
N LYS A 41 1.28 17.32 -9.10
CA LYS A 41 1.20 18.14 -7.88
C LYS A 41 0.23 17.61 -6.80
N VAL A 42 -0.06 16.31 -6.84
CA VAL A 42 -0.81 15.66 -5.77
C VAL A 42 0.16 15.32 -4.64
N ILE A 43 -0.18 15.72 -3.42
CA ILE A 43 0.62 15.47 -2.22
C ILE A 43 0.03 14.22 -1.55
N TYR A 44 0.85 13.18 -1.48
CA TYR A 44 0.52 11.93 -0.83
C TYR A 44 1.20 11.83 0.52
N GLU A 45 0.51 11.16 1.45
CA GLU A 45 1.06 10.78 2.74
C GLU A 45 0.89 9.28 2.99
N VAL A 46 1.90 8.69 3.64
CA VAL A 46 1.83 7.35 4.21
C VAL A 46 2.08 7.48 5.70
N ARG A 47 1.07 7.14 6.50
CA ARG A 47 1.07 7.29 7.95
C ARG A 47 1.09 5.92 8.63
N PHE A 48 1.92 5.77 9.65
CA PHE A 48 2.04 4.56 10.45
C PHE A 48 1.52 4.78 11.88
N GLY A 49 0.38 4.22 12.21
CA GLY A 49 -0.16 4.23 13.57
C GLY A 49 0.32 3.02 14.37
N ARG A 50 0.69 3.18 15.64
CA ARG A 50 0.92 2.03 16.55
C ARG A 50 -0.33 1.78 17.37
N LYS A 51 -0.72 0.51 17.53
CA LYS A 51 -1.87 0.16 18.37
C LYS A 51 -1.51 0.30 19.86
N GLN A 52 -2.39 0.92 20.64
CA GLN A 52 -2.18 1.12 22.08
C GLN A 52 -2.01 -0.21 22.84
N ASN A 53 -2.76 -1.23 22.45
CA ASN A 53 -2.73 -2.55 23.10
C ASN A 53 -1.59 -3.45 22.61
N ASN A 54 -0.95 -3.12 21.48
CA ASN A 54 0.22 -3.83 20.99
C ASN A 54 1.07 -2.92 20.11
N ILE A 55 2.12 -2.35 20.72
CA ILE A 55 3.05 -1.45 20.04
C ILE A 55 3.85 -2.13 18.93
N LEU A 56 3.92 -3.47 18.90
CA LEU A 56 4.60 -4.22 17.83
C LEU A 56 3.74 -4.34 16.57
N ASN A 57 2.50 -3.84 16.62
CA ASN A 57 1.58 -3.77 15.47
C ASN A 57 1.54 -2.35 14.92
N ALA A 58 1.66 -2.24 13.60
CA ALA A 58 1.51 -0.98 12.86
C ALA A 58 0.31 -1.01 11.91
N THR A 59 -0.51 0.04 11.95
CA THR A 59 -1.53 0.33 10.95
C THR A 59 -0.96 1.29 9.93
N ILE A 60 -1.13 1.01 8.64
CA ILE A 60 -0.71 1.87 7.53
C ILE A 60 -1.95 2.57 6.99
N VAL A 61 -1.91 3.90 6.92
CA VAL A 61 -2.94 4.74 6.33
C VAL A 61 -2.33 5.47 5.14
N PHE A 62 -3.01 5.39 3.99
CA PHE A 62 -2.61 6.05 2.75
C PHE A 62 -3.55 7.22 2.52
N GLY A 63 -3.02 8.44 2.36
CA GLY A 63 -3.84 9.65 2.21
C GLY A 63 -3.31 10.59 1.13
N VAL A 64 -4.16 11.56 0.76
CA VAL A 64 -3.82 12.74 -0.04
C VAL A 64 -4.16 13.99 0.76
N THR A 65 -3.34 15.04 0.67
CA THR A 65 -3.51 16.25 1.50
C THR A 65 -3.85 17.51 0.72
N ASN A 66 -4.11 17.44 -0.58
CA ASN A 66 -4.58 18.61 -1.33
C ASN A 66 -6.01 18.98 -0.89
N GLU A 67 -6.29 20.28 -0.78
CA GLU A 67 -7.62 20.80 -0.43
C GLU A 67 -8.72 20.30 -1.39
N GLU A 68 -8.38 20.07 -2.67
CA GLU A 68 -9.28 19.47 -3.68
C GLU A 68 -9.83 18.10 -3.26
N TYR A 69 -9.16 17.41 -2.34
CA TYR A 69 -9.50 16.06 -1.90
C TYR A 69 -9.95 16.00 -0.44
N ASP A 70 -10.16 17.15 0.25
CA ASP A 70 -10.72 17.31 1.61
C ASP A 70 -10.42 16.17 2.61
N GLY A 71 -9.16 15.72 2.68
CA GLY A 71 -8.74 14.63 3.58
C GLY A 71 -9.36 13.26 3.27
N GLU A 72 -9.96 13.06 2.10
CA GLU A 72 -10.45 11.76 1.64
C GLU A 72 -9.31 10.74 1.67
N GLU A 73 -9.62 9.54 2.19
CA GLU A 73 -8.79 8.36 1.97
C GLU A 73 -8.81 8.03 0.47
N TYR A 74 -7.84 8.62 -0.24
CA TYR A 74 -7.54 8.42 -1.65
C TYR A 74 -8.73 8.62 -2.61
N SER A 75 -8.76 9.75 -3.30
CA SER A 75 -9.31 9.78 -4.65
C SER A 75 -8.25 9.12 -5.57
N LEU A 76 -8.60 8.06 -6.32
CA LEU A 76 -7.72 7.56 -7.38
C LEU A 76 -7.61 8.67 -8.43
N THR A 77 -6.59 9.52 -8.30
CA THR A 77 -6.24 10.53 -9.30
C THR A 77 -5.65 9.74 -10.48
N ASN A 78 -6.52 9.27 -11.36
CA ASN A 78 -6.14 8.46 -12.51
C ASN A 78 -5.52 9.36 -13.60
N LYS A 79 -4.47 10.10 -13.23
CA LYS A 79 -3.65 10.95 -14.10
C LYS A 79 -2.49 10.16 -14.73
N GLY A 80 -2.60 8.83 -14.79
CA GLY A 80 -1.58 7.93 -15.33
C GLY A 80 -0.41 7.61 -14.40
N GLU A 81 -0.36 8.17 -13.19
CA GLU A 81 0.79 8.09 -12.27
C GLU A 81 0.74 6.89 -11.31
N VAL A 82 -0.33 6.08 -11.39
CA VAL A 82 -0.66 5.07 -10.37
C VAL A 82 0.49 4.09 -10.07
N TYR A 83 1.23 3.64 -11.08
CA TYR A 83 2.33 2.69 -10.85
C TYR A 83 3.54 3.32 -10.15
N LYS A 84 3.82 4.60 -10.39
CA LYS A 84 4.89 5.35 -9.71
C LYS A 84 4.50 5.69 -8.28
N VAL A 85 3.24 6.06 -8.06
CA VAL A 85 2.64 6.21 -6.71
C VAL A 85 2.79 4.91 -5.92
N MET A 86 2.36 3.78 -6.49
CA MET A 86 2.47 2.48 -5.83
C MET A 86 3.91 2.06 -5.55
N THR A 87 4.84 2.36 -6.46
CA THR A 87 6.27 2.06 -6.27
C THR A 87 6.85 2.89 -5.12
N THR A 88 6.48 4.17 -5.03
CA THR A 88 6.90 5.06 -3.93
C THR A 88 6.36 4.60 -2.58
N ILE A 89 5.11 4.14 -2.53
CA ILE A 89 4.51 3.60 -1.29
C ILE A 89 5.23 2.33 -0.84
N VAL A 90 5.58 1.44 -1.77
CA VAL A 90 6.35 0.22 -1.45
C VAL A 90 7.70 0.59 -0.83
N GLU A 91 8.41 1.57 -1.41
CA GLU A 91 9.69 2.05 -0.88
C GLU A 91 9.53 2.61 0.54
N ILE A 92 8.49 3.41 0.79
CA ILE A 92 8.20 3.95 2.13
C ILE A 92 7.93 2.83 3.15
N VAL A 93 7.11 1.84 2.80
CA VAL A 93 6.80 0.71 3.70
C VAL A 93 8.07 -0.12 3.97
N GLN A 94 8.94 -0.27 2.98
CA GLN A 94 10.23 -0.94 3.15
C GLN A 94 11.16 -0.17 4.08
N LEU A 95 11.29 1.15 3.91
CA LEU A 95 12.07 2.03 4.80
C LEU A 95 11.58 1.93 6.24
N TYR A 96 10.28 2.11 6.47
CA TYR A 96 9.70 2.06 7.81
C TYR A 96 9.89 0.67 8.47
N LYS A 97 9.77 -0.42 7.71
CA LYS A 97 10.05 -1.79 8.21
C LYS A 97 11.51 -1.96 8.64
N GLN A 98 12.46 -1.36 7.91
CA GLN A 98 13.89 -1.42 8.24
C GLN A 98 14.22 -0.60 9.50
N GLU A 99 13.61 0.58 9.66
CA GLU A 99 13.80 1.44 10.84
C GLU A 99 13.12 0.89 12.10
N HIS A 100 12.14 -0.01 11.94
CA HIS A 100 11.38 -0.59 13.05
C HIS A 100 11.37 -2.13 13.02
N PRO A 101 12.53 -2.79 13.22
CA PRO A 101 12.68 -4.25 13.06
C PRO A 101 11.88 -5.07 14.08
N ASN A 102 11.42 -4.45 15.18
CA ASN A 102 10.62 -5.09 16.22
C ASN A 102 9.12 -5.20 15.85
N ILE A 103 8.67 -4.50 14.81
CA ILE A 103 7.30 -4.65 14.32
C ILE A 103 7.15 -6.06 13.75
N ASN A 104 6.09 -6.75 14.16
CA ASN A 104 5.79 -8.11 13.72
C ASN A 104 4.42 -8.22 13.03
N LEU A 105 3.69 -7.12 12.94
CA LEU A 105 2.41 -7.05 12.23
C LEU A 105 2.22 -5.68 11.58
N PHE A 106 1.87 -5.70 10.31
CA PHE A 106 1.35 -4.55 9.58
C PHE A 106 -0.10 -4.80 9.19
N GLU A 107 -0.94 -3.77 9.23
CA GLU A 107 -2.30 -3.85 8.71
C GLU A 107 -2.69 -2.58 7.98
N TYR A 108 -3.54 -2.71 6.97
CA TYR A 108 -4.17 -1.56 6.31
C TYR A 108 -5.57 -1.95 5.84
N THR A 109 -6.42 -0.95 5.71
CA THR A 109 -7.76 -1.07 5.16
C THR A 109 -7.84 -0.31 3.85
N GLY A 110 -8.72 -0.75 2.96
CA GLY A 110 -9.05 0.00 1.76
C GLY A 110 -10.54 0.27 1.74
N GLU A 111 -10.95 1.52 1.90
CA GLU A 111 -12.34 1.90 1.67
C GLU A 111 -12.71 1.70 0.19
N GLN A 112 -13.89 1.12 -0.03
CA GLN A 112 -14.48 0.97 -1.35
C GLN A 112 -15.25 2.25 -1.68
N SER A 113 -15.03 2.80 -2.87
CA SER A 113 -15.97 3.77 -3.43
C SER A 113 -17.36 3.16 -3.64
N ASP A 114 -18.41 3.97 -3.76
CA ASP A 114 -19.78 3.44 -3.99
C ASP A 114 -19.90 2.69 -5.33
N LYS A 115 -19.11 3.09 -6.34
CA LYS A 115 -18.96 2.37 -7.61
C LYS A 115 -18.30 0.98 -7.44
N GLU A 116 -17.42 0.83 -6.45
CA GLU A 116 -16.76 -0.43 -6.10
C GLU A 116 -17.68 -1.33 -5.27
N LYS A 117 -18.42 -0.76 -4.32
CA LYS A 117 -19.45 -1.46 -3.54
C LYS A 117 -20.50 -2.09 -4.45
N SER A 118 -21.03 -1.32 -5.40
CA SER A 118 -22.03 -1.82 -6.38
C SER A 118 -21.50 -2.92 -7.30
N LYS A 119 -20.18 -3.02 -7.49
CA LYS A 119 -19.53 -4.07 -8.29
C LYS A 119 -18.96 -5.21 -7.45
N ASN A 120 -19.13 -5.16 -6.12
CA ASN A 120 -18.52 -6.06 -5.14
C ASN A 120 -17.03 -6.34 -5.42
N ARG A 121 -16.26 -5.28 -5.72
CA ARG A 121 -14.83 -5.36 -6.00
C ARG A 121 -14.10 -4.25 -5.29
N ASN A 122 -12.98 -4.56 -4.65
CA ASN A 122 -12.08 -3.56 -4.07
C ASN A 122 -10.80 -3.50 -4.91
N VAL A 123 -10.87 -2.79 -6.05
CA VAL A 123 -9.78 -2.74 -7.04
C VAL A 123 -8.53 -2.11 -6.42
N ARG A 124 -8.76 -1.12 -5.56
CA ARG A 124 -7.72 -0.44 -4.80
C ARG A 124 -6.99 -1.39 -3.86
N LEU A 125 -7.71 -2.08 -2.97
CA LEU A 125 -7.11 -3.03 -2.03
C LEU A 125 -6.35 -4.14 -2.77
N ALA A 126 -6.87 -4.60 -3.91
CA ALA A 126 -6.18 -5.58 -4.74
C ALA A 126 -4.85 -5.04 -5.30
N LEU A 127 -4.81 -3.78 -5.75
CA LEU A 127 -3.59 -3.15 -6.23
C LEU A 127 -2.54 -2.98 -5.12
N TYR A 128 -2.96 -2.45 -3.96
CA TYR A 128 -2.07 -2.35 -2.78
C TYR A 128 -1.53 -3.71 -2.37
N SER A 129 -2.41 -4.70 -2.24
CA SER A 129 -2.02 -6.07 -1.87
C SER A 129 -1.02 -6.66 -2.84
N ARG A 130 -1.14 -6.36 -4.14
CA ARG A 130 -0.21 -6.83 -5.15
C ARG A 130 1.19 -6.23 -4.99
N TYR A 131 1.28 -4.95 -4.66
CA TYR A 131 2.55 -4.22 -4.54
C TYR A 131 3.21 -4.44 -3.18
N ILE A 132 2.45 -4.31 -2.09
CA ILE A 132 2.97 -4.39 -0.72
C ILE A 132 3.54 -5.77 -0.41
N LYS A 133 2.99 -6.85 -0.99
CA LYS A 133 3.55 -8.21 -0.87
C LYS A 133 5.03 -8.30 -1.25
N ARG A 134 5.57 -7.36 -2.04
CA ARG A 134 6.99 -7.33 -2.43
C ARG A 134 7.92 -6.91 -1.30
N VAL A 135 7.41 -6.21 -0.28
CA VAL A 135 8.20 -5.75 0.87
C VAL A 135 8.49 -6.90 1.86
N PHE A 136 7.69 -7.96 1.79
CA PHE A 136 7.65 -9.01 2.78
C PHE A 136 8.18 -10.32 2.19
N ASP A 137 9.26 -10.82 2.79
CA ASP A 137 9.86 -12.10 2.43
C ASP A 137 9.03 -13.29 2.95
N THR A 138 9.53 -14.50 2.74
CA THR A 138 8.87 -15.75 3.13
C THR A 138 8.67 -15.94 4.64
N ASN A 139 9.28 -15.11 5.49
CA ASN A 139 9.05 -15.11 6.94
C ASN A 139 7.81 -14.31 7.34
N TRP A 140 6.99 -13.88 6.38
CA TRP A 140 5.76 -13.14 6.61
C TRP A 140 4.59 -13.81 5.88
N ILE A 141 3.44 -13.86 6.54
CA ILE A 141 2.17 -14.29 5.97
C ILE A 141 1.28 -13.08 5.70
N VAL A 142 0.56 -13.11 4.58
CA VAL A 142 -0.38 -12.04 4.18
C VAL A 142 -1.78 -12.62 4.12
N GLU A 143 -2.67 -12.09 4.95
CA GLU A 143 -4.08 -12.47 5.07
C GLU A 143 -4.95 -11.28 4.62
N THR A 144 -5.95 -11.55 3.78
CA THR A 144 -6.99 -10.56 3.44
C THR A 144 -8.30 -11.01 4.08
N ILE A 145 -8.89 -10.16 4.91
CA ILE A 145 -10.17 -10.38 5.58
C ILE A 145 -11.05 -9.18 5.20
N ASP A 146 -12.08 -9.41 4.39
CA ASP A 146 -12.96 -8.37 3.85
C ASP A 146 -12.19 -7.22 3.17
N ASN A 147 -12.25 -6.01 3.75
CA ASN A 147 -11.56 -4.81 3.28
C ASN A 147 -10.22 -4.56 3.97
N LYS A 148 -9.75 -5.51 4.78
CA LYS A 148 -8.54 -5.42 5.60
C LYS A 148 -7.48 -6.39 5.12
N VAL A 149 -6.25 -5.92 5.07
CA VAL A 149 -5.07 -6.76 4.85
C VAL A 149 -4.22 -6.75 6.10
N ILE A 150 -3.81 -7.93 6.53
CA ILE A 150 -2.96 -8.14 7.69
C ILE A 150 -1.72 -8.92 7.25
N ILE A 151 -0.56 -8.41 7.61
CA ILE A 151 0.74 -8.97 7.24
C ILE A 151 1.48 -9.26 8.53
N LYS A 152 1.74 -10.53 8.83
CA LYS A 152 2.27 -10.98 10.13
C LYS A 152 3.58 -11.74 9.93
N LYS A 153 4.53 -11.53 10.83
CA LYS A 153 5.75 -12.33 10.87
C LYS A 153 5.41 -13.76 11.33
N ILE A 154 5.93 -14.76 10.64
CA ILE A 154 5.84 -16.17 11.03
C ILE A 154 6.72 -16.34 12.27
N LYS A 155 6.16 -16.93 13.33
CA LYS A 155 6.88 -17.20 14.58
C LYS A 155 7.86 -18.34 14.41
#